data_AF-A0A847PLB9-F1
#
_entry.id   AF-A0A847PLB9-F1
#
_cell.length_a   1.000
_cell.length_b   1.000
_cell.length_c   1.000
_cell.angle_alpha   90.00
_cell.angle_beta   90.00
_cell.angle_gamma   90.00
#
_symmetry.space_group_name_H-M   'P 1'
#
loop_
_entity.id
_entity.type
_entity.pdbx_description
1 polymer ?
#
loop_
_entity_poly.entity_id
_entity_poly.type
_entity_poly.pdbx_seq_one_letter_code
_entity_poly.pdbx_strand_id
1 'polypeptide(L)'
;MLCQNCARNEATTHIKRIVNGETSQMHLCYNCAEHLGYANMFSGFGFNIDNMFQNFFPEFSHALLAAEESERCPTCGTSFEELIHSGMMGCADCYRVFYEELKPFLSRIHGRASYVGKRRGDSNA
;
A
#
# COMPACT_ATOMS: atom_id res chain seq x y z
N MET A 1 -30.89 -2.12 0.52
CA MET A 1 -31.15 -1.15 -0.58
C MET A 1 -30.33 -1.56 -1.79
N LEU A 2 -30.83 -1.35 -3.01
CA LEU A 2 -30.11 -1.73 -4.23
C LEU A 2 -28.97 -0.77 -4.54
N CYS A 3 -27.95 -1.28 -5.24
CA CYS A 3 -26.82 -0.53 -5.76
C CYS A 3 -27.31 0.59 -6.69
N GLN A 4 -26.88 1.81 -6.43
CA GLN A 4 -27.28 2.99 -7.23
C GLN A 4 -26.70 3.00 -8.65
N ASN A 5 -25.65 2.20 -8.91
CA ASN A 5 -25.04 2.12 -10.24
C ASN A 5 -25.70 1.05 -11.13
N CYS A 6 -25.85 -0.18 -10.64
CA CYS A 6 -26.36 -1.29 -11.46
C CYS A 6 -27.84 -1.62 -11.22
N ALA A 7 -28.45 -1.14 -10.13
CA ALA A 7 -29.82 -1.41 -9.72
C ALA A 7 -30.21 -2.91 -9.64
N ARG A 8 -29.23 -3.82 -9.61
CA ARG A 8 -29.45 -5.28 -9.60
C ARG A 8 -29.06 -5.92 -8.27
N ASN A 9 -27.90 -5.55 -7.75
CA ASN A 9 -27.35 -6.13 -6.52
C ASN A 9 -27.64 -5.25 -5.31
N GLU A 10 -27.61 -5.83 -4.12
CA GLU A 10 -27.66 -5.06 -2.88
C GLU A 10 -26.41 -4.18 -2.72
N ALA A 11 -26.62 -2.96 -2.21
CA ALA A 11 -25.52 -2.06 -1.88
C ALA A 11 -24.84 -2.54 -0.60
N THR A 12 -23.56 -2.86 -0.71
CA THR A 12 -22.70 -3.35 0.38
C THR A 12 -21.66 -2.31 0.82
N THR A 13 -21.45 -1.28 0.00
CA THR A 13 -20.38 -0.29 0.16
C THR A 13 -20.98 1.12 0.18
N HIS A 14 -20.61 1.91 1.18
CA HIS A 14 -21.01 3.32 1.30
C HIS A 14 -19.79 4.23 1.06
N ILE A 15 -19.89 5.12 0.09
CA ILE A 15 -18.81 6.04 -0.28
C ILE A 15 -19.29 7.47 -0.02
N LYS A 16 -18.49 8.22 0.74
CA LYS A 16 -18.67 9.64 0.99
C LYS A 16 -17.50 10.39 0.38
N ARG A 17 -17.77 11.30 -0.56
CA ARG A 17 -16.76 12.11 -1.22
C ARG A 17 -16.93 13.56 -0.82
N ILE A 18 -15.83 14.23 -0.49
CA ILE A 18 -15.79 15.66 -0.17
C ILE A 18 -14.88 16.33 -1.20
N VAL A 19 -15.41 17.22 -2.03
CA VAL A 19 -14.65 18.00 -3.02
C VAL A 19 -15.00 19.47 -2.84
N ASN A 20 -14.00 20.32 -2.59
CA ASN A 20 -14.18 21.76 -2.39
C ASN A 20 -15.26 22.13 -1.35
N GLY A 21 -15.40 21.30 -0.30
CA GLY A 21 -16.41 21.48 0.75
C GLY A 21 -17.78 20.88 0.44
N GLU A 22 -18.05 20.47 -0.80
CA GLU A 22 -19.28 19.77 -1.16
C GLU A 22 -19.17 18.28 -0.86
N THR A 23 -20.17 17.75 -0.15
CA THR A 23 -20.24 16.34 0.24
C THR A 23 -21.24 15.61 -0.63
N SER A 24 -20.80 14.56 -1.32
CA SER A 24 -21.67 13.61 -2.02
C SER A 24 -21.57 12.22 -1.40
N GLN A 25 -22.68 11.48 -1.45
CA GLN A 25 -22.79 10.13 -0.88
C GLN A 25 -23.37 9.18 -1.91
N MET A 26 -22.86 7.94 -1.95
CA MET A 26 -23.30 6.91 -2.86
C MET A 26 -23.23 5.52 -2.23
N HIS A 27 -24.20 4.67 -2.57
CA HIS A 27 -24.36 3.30 -2.09
C HIS A 27 -24.21 2.34 -3.27
N LEU A 28 -23.13 1.56 -3.27
CA LEU A 28 -22.76 0.65 -4.34
C LEU A 28 -22.69 -0.80 -3.85
N CYS A 29 -22.90 -1.76 -4.75
CA CYS A 29 -22.45 -3.14 -4.52
C CYS A 29 -20.93 -3.24 -4.72
N TYR A 30 -20.33 -4.29 -4.16
CA TYR A 30 -18.88 -4.57 -4.26
C TYR A 30 -18.34 -4.43 -5.69
N ASN A 31 -18.91 -5.16 -6.67
CA ASN A 31 -18.44 -5.12 -8.07
C ASN A 31 -18.49 -3.71 -8.70
N CYS A 32 -19.51 -2.91 -8.39
CA CYS A 32 -19.60 -1.55 -8.92
C CYS A 32 -18.62 -0.60 -8.23
N ALA A 33 -18.38 -0.79 -6.93
CA ALA A 33 -17.36 -0.01 -6.22
C ALA A 33 -15.96 -0.33 -6.76
N GLU A 34 -15.67 -1.60 -7.04
CA GLU A 34 -14.42 -2.04 -7.64
C GLU A 34 -14.20 -1.45 -9.04
N HIS A 35 -15.18 -1.61 -9.93
CA HIS A 35 -15.08 -1.10 -11.31
C HIS A 35 -14.95 0.43 -11.37
N LEU A 36 -15.51 1.16 -10.39
CA LEU A 36 -15.37 2.62 -10.29
C LEU A 36 -14.07 3.05 -9.57
N GLY A 37 -13.19 2.10 -9.23
CA GLY A 37 -11.90 2.37 -8.59
C GLY A 37 -11.98 2.64 -7.09
N TYR A 38 -13.16 2.48 -6.47
CA TYR A 38 -13.32 2.64 -5.03
C TYR A 38 -12.81 1.45 -4.22
N ALA A 39 -12.65 0.27 -4.84
CA ALA A 39 -11.95 -0.85 -4.18
C ALA A 39 -10.53 -0.44 -3.77
N ASN A 40 -9.83 0.32 -4.63
CA ASN A 40 -8.49 0.85 -4.33
C ASN A 40 -8.47 1.87 -3.18
N MET A 41 -9.61 2.51 -2.87
CA MET A 41 -9.73 3.40 -1.70
C MET A 41 -9.97 2.63 -0.39
N PHE A 42 -10.62 1.46 -0.47
CA PHE A 42 -10.75 0.51 0.65
C PHE A 42 -9.54 -0.42 0.79
N SER A 43 -8.62 -0.40 -0.16
CA SER A 43 -7.28 -0.95 -0.04
C SER A 43 -6.39 -0.20 0.95
N GLY A 44 -6.92 0.15 2.12
CA GLY A 44 -6.12 0.52 3.29
C GLY A 44 -5.14 -0.57 3.74
N PHE A 45 -5.11 -1.72 3.06
CA PHE A 45 -4.13 -2.80 3.21
C PHE A 45 -3.63 -3.40 1.88
N GLY A 46 -4.06 -2.88 0.73
CA GLY A 46 -3.75 -3.43 -0.59
C GLY A 46 -3.28 -2.33 -1.52
N PHE A 47 -2.24 -1.62 -1.09
CA PHE A 47 -1.59 -0.64 -1.94
C PHE A 47 -1.38 -1.24 -3.33
N ASN A 48 -1.84 -0.57 -4.39
CA ASN A 48 -1.17 -0.67 -5.69
C ASN A 48 0.17 0.03 -5.52
N ILE A 49 1.02 -0.65 -4.77
CA ILE A 49 2.24 -0.16 -4.18
C ILE A 49 3.22 0.10 -5.34
N ASP A 50 3.10 -0.60 -6.46
CA ASP A 50 3.82 -0.32 -7.70
C ASP A 50 3.70 1.13 -8.17
N ASN A 51 2.47 1.60 -8.36
CA ASN A 51 2.24 2.96 -8.84
C ASN A 51 2.58 4.00 -7.77
N MET A 52 2.45 3.67 -6.48
CA MET A 52 2.86 4.58 -5.42
C MET A 52 4.40 4.60 -5.28
N PHE A 53 5.07 3.46 -5.37
CA PHE A 53 6.51 3.31 -5.28
C PHE A 53 7.21 3.97 -6.45
N GLN A 54 6.76 3.75 -7.68
CA GLN A 54 7.33 4.40 -8.86
C GLN A 54 7.19 5.93 -8.79
N ASN A 55 6.07 6.46 -8.29
CA ASN A 55 5.82 7.89 -8.24
C ASN A 55 6.38 8.60 -7.00
N PHE A 56 6.43 7.95 -5.83
CA PHE A 56 6.95 8.54 -4.58
C PHE A 56 8.40 8.17 -4.30
N PHE A 57 8.92 7.12 -4.93
CA PHE A 57 10.24 6.57 -4.68
C PHE A 57 10.96 6.31 -6.00
N PRO A 58 11.34 7.36 -6.75
CA PRO A 58 12.08 7.21 -8.00
C PRO A 58 13.39 6.41 -7.86
N GLU A 59 13.97 6.37 -6.65
CA GLU A 59 15.08 5.48 -6.27
C GLU A 59 14.78 3.99 -6.51
N PHE A 60 13.51 3.57 -6.55
CA PHE A 60 13.12 2.20 -6.89
C PHE A 60 13.56 1.81 -8.29
N SER A 61 13.52 2.74 -9.24
CA SER A 61 13.97 2.47 -10.61
C SER A 61 15.46 2.13 -10.63
N HIS A 62 16.27 2.83 -9.84
CA HIS A 62 17.70 2.54 -9.70
C HIS A 62 17.97 1.26 -8.89
N ALA A 63 17.18 0.98 -7.84
CA ALA A 63 17.31 -0.25 -7.04
C ALA A 63 16.87 -1.51 -7.82
N LEU A 64 15.81 -1.45 -8.62
CA LEU A 64 15.40 -2.54 -9.52
C LEU A 64 16.46 -2.78 -10.61
N LEU A 65 17.08 -1.72 -11.15
CA LEU A 65 18.13 -1.83 -12.16
C LEU A 65 19.46 -2.37 -11.59
N ALA A 66 19.72 -2.19 -10.30
CA ALA A 66 20.90 -2.73 -9.61
C ALA A 66 20.70 -4.18 -9.11
N ALA A 67 19.46 -4.68 -9.11
CA ALA A 67 19.09 -6.02 -8.64
C ALA A 67 19.30 -7.12 -9.70
N GLU A 68 20.27 -6.96 -10.61
CA GLU A 68 20.60 -7.98 -11.63
C GLU A 68 21.12 -9.30 -11.03
N GLU A 69 21.53 -9.31 -9.76
CA GLU A 69 21.72 -10.54 -8.97
C GLU A 69 20.67 -10.57 -7.85
N SER A 70 19.45 -10.97 -8.19
CA SER A 70 18.32 -10.97 -7.25
C SER A 70 18.57 -11.95 -6.09
N GLU A 71 19.03 -11.46 -4.95
CA GLU A 71 18.99 -12.23 -3.72
C GLU A 71 17.52 -12.65 -3.47
N ARG A 72 17.31 -13.95 -3.27
CA ARG A 72 16.00 -14.50 -2.90
C ARG A 72 16.01 -14.80 -1.41
N CYS A 73 14.87 -14.65 -0.76
CA CYS A 73 14.76 -15.04 0.64
C CYS A 73 15.10 -16.54 0.78
N PRO A 74 16.07 -16.93 1.60
CA PRO A 74 16.45 -18.34 1.77
C PRO A 74 15.36 -19.18 2.45
N THR A 75 14.35 -18.53 3.04
CA THR A 75 13.26 -19.20 3.77
C THR A 75 12.03 -19.43 2.90
N CYS A 76 11.59 -18.42 2.13
CA CYS A 76 10.37 -18.51 1.31
C CYS A 76 10.61 -18.39 -0.21
N GLY A 77 11.84 -18.11 -0.64
CA GLY A 77 12.22 -18.00 -2.04
C GLY A 77 11.78 -16.71 -2.75
N THR A 78 11.04 -15.83 -2.08
CA THR A 78 10.54 -14.57 -2.65
C THR A 78 11.70 -13.64 -2.99
N SER A 79 11.69 -13.05 -4.19
CA SER A 79 12.66 -12.04 -4.61
C SER A 79 12.25 -10.65 -4.10
N PHE A 80 13.19 -9.71 -4.08
CA PHE A 80 12.86 -8.33 -3.72
C PHE A 80 11.84 -7.71 -4.70
N GLU A 81 11.97 -7.96 -6.01
CA GLU A 81 11.02 -7.48 -7.01
C GLU A 81 9.59 -7.98 -6.75
N GLU A 82 9.43 -9.27 -6.40
CA GLU A 82 8.13 -9.85 -6.05
C GLU A 82 7.51 -9.19 -4.80
N LEU A 83 8.33 -8.81 -3.80
CA LEU A 83 7.87 -8.08 -2.62
C LEU A 83 7.32 -6.70 -2.98
N ILE A 84 7.98 -6.02 -3.91
CA ILE A 84 7.62 -4.66 -4.29
C ILE A 84 6.41 -4.66 -5.20
N HIS A 85 6.32 -5.61 -6.13
CA HIS A 85 5.15 -5.76 -6.97
C HIS A 85 3.90 -6.21 -6.19
N SER A 86 4.07 -7.07 -5.18
CA SER A 86 2.95 -7.50 -4.36
C SER A 86 2.61 -6.52 -3.24
N GLY A 87 3.57 -5.70 -2.81
CA GLY A 87 3.48 -4.88 -1.61
C GLY A 87 3.36 -5.67 -0.31
N MET A 88 3.65 -6.97 -0.35
CA MET A 88 3.49 -7.89 0.76
C MET A 88 4.78 -8.63 1.05
N MET A 89 5.04 -8.91 2.33
CA MET A 89 6.16 -9.75 2.75
C MET A 89 5.84 -11.23 2.56
N GLY A 90 6.79 -11.99 2.01
CA GLY A 90 6.66 -13.43 1.84
C GLY A 90 6.72 -14.21 3.15
N CYS A 91 7.65 -13.86 4.04
CA CYS A 91 7.76 -14.41 5.40
C CYS A 91 8.44 -13.41 6.34
N ALA A 92 8.59 -13.76 7.63
CA ALA A 92 9.22 -12.90 8.61
C ALA A 92 10.70 -12.60 8.30
N ASP A 93 11.43 -13.56 7.73
CA ASP A 93 12.84 -13.40 7.38
C ASP A 93 13.07 -12.40 6.24
N CYS A 94 12.07 -12.11 5.41
CA CYS A 94 12.16 -11.10 4.35
C CYS A 94 12.57 -9.72 4.88
N TYR A 95 12.13 -9.33 6.09
CA TYR A 95 12.52 -8.06 6.70
C TYR A 95 14.01 -7.97 7.00
N ARG A 96 14.66 -9.10 7.26
CA ARG A 96 16.09 -9.17 7.58
C ARG A 96 16.94 -9.29 6.32
N VAL A 97 16.49 -10.12 5.38
CA VAL A 97 17.19 -10.37 4.10
C VAL A 97 17.25 -9.07 3.29
N PHE A 98 16.11 -8.40 3.13
CA PHE A 98 15.99 -7.20 2.29
C PHE A 98 16.04 -5.90 3.10
N TYR A 99 16.70 -5.91 4.25
CA TYR A 99 16.62 -4.79 5.19
C TYR A 99 17.18 -3.49 4.60
N GLU A 100 18.33 -3.55 3.92
CA GLU A 100 18.98 -2.35 3.39
C GLU A 100 18.17 -1.72 2.27
N GLU A 101 17.54 -2.53 1.42
CA GLU A 101 16.62 -2.07 0.40
C GLU A 101 15.32 -1.52 1.02
N LEU A 102 14.77 -2.17 2.07
CA LEU A 102 13.53 -1.75 2.72
C LEU A 102 13.66 -0.49 3.60
N LYS A 103 14.84 -0.25 4.17
CA LYS A 103 15.12 0.84 5.12
C LYS A 103 14.70 2.25 4.67
N PRO A 104 14.99 2.72 3.44
CA PRO A 104 14.52 4.02 2.97
C PRO A 104 12.98 4.09 2.93
N PHE A 105 12.31 2.99 2.63
CA PHE A 105 10.84 2.91 2.59
C PHE A 105 10.23 2.95 3.97
N LEU A 106 10.73 2.12 4.89
CA LEU A 106 10.31 2.10 6.28
C LEU A 106 10.45 3.49 6.92
N SER A 107 11.54 4.19 6.61
CA SER A 107 11.77 5.55 7.09
C SER A 107 10.78 6.58 6.53
N ARG A 108 10.35 6.44 5.27
CA ARG A 108 9.38 7.37 4.66
C ARG A 108 7.94 7.09 5.12
N ILE A 109 7.55 5.82 5.25
CA ILE A 109 6.20 5.42 5.67
C ILE A 109 6.00 5.66 7.17
N HIS A 110 6.97 5.25 8.00
CA HIS A 110 6.87 5.33 9.47
C HIS A 110 7.60 6.55 10.07
N GLY A 111 8.23 7.39 9.25
CA GLY A 111 9.07 8.51 9.68
C GLY A 111 10.46 8.10 10.20
N ARG A 112 10.63 6.85 10.63
CA ARG A 112 11.90 6.26 11.10
C ARG A 112 11.93 4.75 10.78
N ALA A 113 13.08 4.22 10.36
CA ALA A 113 13.26 2.77 10.12
C ALA A 113 13.26 1.92 11.39
N SER A 114 13.40 2.53 12.56
CA SER A 114 13.40 1.83 13.85
C SER A 114 12.65 2.65 14.90
N TYR A 115 11.85 1.94 15.70
CA TYR A 115 11.18 2.52 16.85
C TYR A 115 12.13 2.55 18.06
N VAL A 116 12.38 3.75 18.57
CA VAL A 116 13.32 4.00 19.68
C VAL A 116 12.61 4.34 21.00
N GLY A 117 11.31 4.12 21.09
CA GLY A 117 10.50 4.56 22.23
C GLY A 117 10.19 6.06 22.22
N LYS A 118 9.34 6.50 23.14
CA LYS A 118 9.09 7.92 23.40
C LYS A 118 10.22 8.48 24.25
N ARG A 119 11.02 9.41 23.70
CA ARG A 119 12.02 10.14 24.50
C ARG A 119 11.33 11.26 25.26
N ARG A 120 11.84 11.59 26.45
CA ARG A 120 11.35 12.75 27.21
C ARG A 120 11.61 14.01 26.38
N GLY A 121 10.54 14.70 25.96
CA GLY A 121 10.61 15.91 25.14
C GLY A 121 10.07 15.79 23.70
N ASP A 122 9.70 14.60 23.22
CA ASP A 122 9.06 14.46 21.90
C ASP A 122 7.60 14.97 21.98
N SER A 123 7.38 16.22 21.55
CA SER A 123 6.05 16.77 21.28
C SER A 123 5.67 16.48 19.83
N ASN A 124 4.96 15.38 19.60
CA ASN A 124 4.08 15.21 18.45
C ASN A 124 3.03 14.16 18.84
N ALA A 125 1.90 14.68 19.33
CA ALA A 125 0.60 14.03 19.29
C ALA A 125 -0.28 14.95 18.43
#